data_AF-A0A5J5EEX3-F1
#
_entry.id   AF-A0A5J5EEX3-F1
#
_cell.length_a   1.000
_cell.length_b   1.000
_cell.length_c   1.000
_cell.angle_alpha   90.00
_cell.angle_beta   90.00
_cell.angle_gamma   90.00
#
_symmetry.space_group_name_H-M   'P 1'
#
loop_
_entity.id
_entity.type
_entity.pdbx_description
1 polymer ?
#
loop_
_entity_poly.entity_id
_entity_poly.type
_entity_poly.pdbx_seq_one_letter_code
_entity_poly.pdbx_strand_id
1 'polypeptide(L)'
;MKQDAKDALGQALQEEELHVEDVRGDLFVGNRRGLSFANYKVDQADLRARVDAQDKKIASQDIKIASQDIKIASLEDRVSSLTRSLDAYKLLRSRFISTFKRDKLANATEADKRIIGTGNAWAHGGDAVVDALLYTGTGGRRDFKAFEKLYGFLPETVQRISHQPTIDVMNTHAAVIASNYKTGSDKFYKLFAEFVNLFKESGEGYEQGYLDGNPTDVTHAYWAFVNCINHEVTRVEAAEASD
;
A
#
# COMPACT_ATOMS: atom_id res chain seq x y z
N MET A 1 -41.55 10.87 58.54
CA MET A 1 -40.15 11.33 58.38
C MET A 1 -39.81 12.54 59.24
N LYS A 2 -40.45 13.71 59.08
CA LYS A 2 -40.07 14.91 59.86
C LYS A 2 -40.41 14.81 61.37
N GLN A 3 -41.54 14.18 61.70
CA GLN A 3 -41.93 13.95 63.09
C GLN A 3 -41.05 12.87 63.74
N ASP A 4 -40.91 11.73 63.07
CA ASP A 4 -40.02 10.65 63.53
C ASP A 4 -38.57 11.09 63.74
N ALA A 5 -38.04 11.99 62.89
CA ALA A 5 -36.70 12.55 63.05
C ALA A 5 -36.58 13.48 64.26
N LYS A 6 -37.64 14.23 64.60
CA LYS A 6 -37.69 15.06 65.81
C LYS A 6 -37.76 14.21 67.07
N ASP A 7 -38.59 13.17 67.04
CA ASP A 7 -38.77 12.28 68.18
C ASP A 7 -37.48 11.47 68.46
N ALA A 8 -36.81 10.98 67.40
CA ALA A 8 -35.51 10.31 67.51
C ALA A 8 -34.38 11.24 67.97
N LEU A 9 -34.38 12.52 67.58
CA LEU A 9 -33.42 13.51 68.07
C LEU A 9 -33.68 13.84 69.55
N GLY A 10 -34.94 13.96 69.96
CA GLY A 10 -35.35 14.17 71.34
C GLY A 10 -34.90 13.03 72.27
N GLN A 11 -35.01 11.78 71.81
CA GLN A 11 -34.51 10.60 72.54
C GLN A 11 -32.98 10.59 72.64
N ALA A 12 -32.26 10.81 71.53
CA ALA A 12 -30.80 10.83 71.53
C ALA A 12 -30.19 11.95 72.40
N LEU A 13 -30.89 13.09 72.54
CA LEU A 13 -30.51 14.17 73.46
C LEU A 13 -30.66 13.78 74.94
N GLN A 14 -31.63 12.92 75.26
CA GLN A 14 -31.85 12.42 76.63
C GLN A 14 -30.86 11.32 77.00
N GLU A 15 -30.38 10.56 76.02
CA GLU A 15 -29.47 9.41 76.22
C GLU A 15 -27.98 9.76 76.00
N GLU A 16 -27.63 11.05 75.78
CA GLU A 16 -26.28 11.53 75.45
C GLU A 16 -25.61 10.83 74.23
N GLU A 17 -26.40 10.21 73.35
CA GLU A 17 -25.92 9.46 72.17
C GLU A 17 -25.68 10.34 70.92
N LEU A 18 -25.39 11.62 71.11
CA LEU A 18 -25.04 12.52 70.02
C LEU A 18 -23.54 12.44 69.74
N HIS A 19 -23.21 12.11 68.50
CA HIS A 19 -21.84 12.10 68.03
C HIS A 19 -21.63 13.25 67.04
N VAL A 20 -20.38 13.72 66.99
CA VAL A 20 -19.92 14.67 65.98
C VAL A 20 -19.00 13.90 65.04
N GLU A 21 -19.32 13.91 63.75
CA GLU A 21 -18.52 13.23 62.72
C GLU A 21 -18.22 14.22 61.60
N ASP A 22 -16.97 14.24 61.18
CA ASP A 22 -16.54 14.94 59.96
C ASP A 22 -16.83 14.02 58.78
N VAL A 23 -17.74 14.47 57.91
CA VAL A 23 -18.08 13.77 56.67
C VAL A 23 -17.53 14.60 55.51
N ARG A 24 -16.31 14.27 55.09
CA ARG A 24 -15.58 14.90 53.97
C ARG A 24 -15.46 16.43 54.07
N GLY A 25 -15.24 16.96 55.27
CA GLY A 25 -14.98 18.38 55.55
C GLY A 25 -16.18 19.14 56.14
N ASP A 26 -17.35 18.52 56.20
CA ASP A 26 -18.54 19.08 56.86
C ASP A 26 -18.80 18.38 58.20
N LEU A 27 -18.96 19.15 59.27
CA LEU A 27 -19.26 18.63 60.62
C LEU A 27 -20.75 18.37 60.78
N PHE A 28 -21.11 17.11 61.01
CA PHE A 28 -22.48 16.70 61.30
C PHE A 28 -22.62 16.32 62.78
N VAL A 29 -23.74 16.70 63.38
CA VAL A 29 -24.11 16.31 64.75
C VAL A 29 -25.39 15.52 64.70
N GLY A 30 -25.39 14.32 65.25
CA GLY A 30 -26.57 13.47 65.26
C GLY A 30 -26.33 12.13 65.94
N ASN A 31 -27.39 11.34 66.08
CA ASN A 31 -27.25 9.95 66.48
C ASN A 31 -26.60 9.14 65.35
N ARG A 32 -26.11 7.93 65.66
CA ARG A 32 -25.38 7.07 64.72
C ARG A 32 -26.15 6.80 63.40
N ARG A 33 -27.48 6.68 63.47
CA ARG A 33 -28.35 6.51 62.28
C ARG A 33 -28.37 7.77 61.42
N GLY A 34 -28.50 8.95 62.01
CA GLY A 34 -28.46 10.23 61.29
C GLY A 34 -27.14 10.50 60.60
N LEU A 35 -26.02 10.20 61.26
CA LEU A 35 -24.67 10.34 60.69
C LEU A 35 -24.43 9.36 59.53
N SER A 36 -24.88 8.11 59.66
CA SER A 36 -24.80 7.13 58.55
C SER A 36 -25.59 7.58 57.32
N PHE A 37 -26.71 8.28 57.52
CA PHE A 37 -27.51 8.82 56.43
C PHE A 37 -26.86 10.04 55.76
N ALA A 38 -26.17 10.89 56.54
CA ALA A 38 -25.37 12.00 56.00
C ALA A 38 -24.21 11.47 55.14
N ASN A 39 -23.46 10.48 55.63
CA ASN A 39 -22.42 9.77 54.88
C ASN A 39 -22.96 9.20 53.56
N TYR A 40 -24.08 8.46 53.61
CA TYR A 40 -24.71 7.88 52.42
C TYR A 40 -25.09 8.93 51.36
N LYS A 41 -25.62 10.08 51.78
CA LYS A 41 -25.97 11.17 50.86
C LYS A 41 -24.76 11.78 50.16
N VAL A 42 -23.65 11.94 50.89
CA VAL A 42 -22.40 12.46 50.33
C VAL A 42 -21.80 11.46 49.32
N ASP A 43 -21.80 10.17 49.64
CA ASP A 43 -21.36 9.12 48.72
C ASP A 43 -22.26 9.02 47.48
N GLN A 44 -23.57 9.21 47.63
CA GLN A 44 -24.51 9.24 46.51
C GLN A 44 -24.22 10.41 45.55
N ALA A 45 -23.88 11.58 46.08
CA ALA A 45 -23.52 12.75 45.27
C ALA A 45 -22.18 12.55 44.52
N ASP A 46 -21.15 12.01 45.18
CA ASP A 46 -19.86 11.67 44.54
C ASP A 46 -20.07 10.61 43.43
N LEU A 47 -20.85 9.56 43.71
CA LEU A 47 -21.16 8.55 42.72
C LEU A 47 -21.89 9.14 41.51
N ARG A 48 -22.85 10.06 41.73
CA ARG A 48 -23.55 10.74 40.65
C ARG A 48 -22.59 11.57 39.79
N ALA A 49 -21.68 12.31 40.41
CA ALA A 49 -20.68 13.09 39.69
C ALA A 49 -19.74 12.21 38.85
N ARG A 50 -19.36 11.03 39.35
CA ARG A 50 -18.57 10.05 38.59
C ARG A 50 -19.33 9.48 37.40
N VAL A 51 -20.61 9.16 37.57
CA VAL A 51 -21.49 8.72 36.48
C VAL A 51 -21.59 9.80 35.41
N ASP A 52 -21.89 11.04 35.79
CA ASP A 52 -21.99 12.16 34.83
C ASP A 52 -20.65 12.40 34.08
N ALA A 53 -19.51 12.20 34.75
CA ALA A 53 -18.19 12.28 34.14
C ALA A 53 -17.91 11.12 33.17
N GLN A 54 -18.37 9.91 33.50
CA GLN A 54 -18.28 8.75 32.61
C GLN A 54 -19.19 8.91 31.39
N ASP A 55 -20.42 9.39 31.56
CA ASP A 55 -21.36 9.65 30.46
C ASP A 55 -20.78 10.64 29.45
N LYS A 56 -20.11 11.70 29.93
CA LYS A 56 -19.39 12.65 29.06
C LYS A 56 -18.24 11.99 28.29
N LYS A 57 -17.51 11.07 28.93
CA LYS A 57 -16.42 10.33 28.27
C LYS A 57 -16.97 9.37 27.21
N ILE A 58 -18.07 8.67 27.50
CA ILE A 58 -18.76 7.79 26.55
C ILE A 58 -19.21 8.59 25.34
N ALA A 59 -19.91 9.71 25.54
CA ALA A 59 -20.35 10.58 24.45
C ALA A 59 -19.17 11.09 23.60
N SER A 60 -18.03 11.43 24.23
CA SER A 60 -16.82 11.82 23.51
C SER A 60 -16.21 10.66 22.70
N GLN A 61 -16.25 9.44 23.23
CA GLN A 61 -15.79 8.25 22.55
C GLN A 61 -16.70 7.88 21.36
N ASP A 62 -18.02 7.99 21.52
CA ASP A 62 -18.98 7.74 20.43
C ASP A 62 -18.73 8.66 19.22
N ILE A 63 -18.44 9.94 19.48
CA ILE A 63 -18.07 10.89 18.41
C ILE A 63 -16.77 10.46 17.71
N LYS A 64 -15.79 9.95 18.47
CA LYS A 64 -14.52 9.47 17.89
C LYS A 64 -14.73 8.20 17.07
N ILE A 65 -15.55 7.26 17.54
CA ILE A 65 -15.90 6.04 16.82
C ILE A 65 -16.58 6.41 15.50
N ALA A 66 -17.60 7.27 15.52
CA ALA A 66 -18.26 7.74 14.31
C ALA A 66 -17.29 8.41 13.32
N SER A 67 -16.33 9.21 13.82
CA SER A 67 -15.28 9.80 12.98
C SER A 67 -14.34 8.75 12.38
N GLN A 68 -14.00 7.70 13.12
CA GLN A 68 -13.18 6.60 12.64
C GLN A 68 -13.92 5.77 11.58
N ASP A 69 -15.20 5.49 11.77
CA ASP A 69 -16.03 4.75 10.80
C ASP A 69 -16.09 5.47 9.45
N ILE A 70 -16.25 6.80 9.46
CA ILE A 70 -16.20 7.62 8.24
C ILE A 70 -14.84 7.50 7.54
N LYS A 71 -13.74 7.50 8.31
CA LYS A 71 -12.40 7.34 7.74
C LYS A 71 -12.17 5.95 7.16
N ILE A 72 -12.67 4.90 7.83
CA ILE A 72 -12.59 3.52 7.35
C ILE A 72 -13.33 3.40 6.01
N ALA A 73 -14.58 3.87 5.94
CA ALA A 73 -15.36 3.85 4.70
C ALA A 73 -14.64 4.60 3.56
N SER A 74 -14.08 5.78 3.84
CA SER A 74 -13.32 6.55 2.85
C SER A 74 -12.05 5.81 2.37
N LEU A 75 -11.36 5.10 3.27
CA LEU A 75 -10.18 4.31 2.91
C LEU A 75 -10.56 3.09 2.07
N GLU A 76 -11.65 2.40 2.42
CA GLU A 76 -12.18 1.25 1.66
C GLU A 76 -12.56 1.64 0.22
N ASP A 77 -13.21 2.80 0.06
CA ASP A 77 -13.53 3.35 -1.27
C ASP A 77 -12.27 3.63 -2.09
N ARG A 78 -11.25 4.23 -1.47
CA ARG A 78 -9.97 4.53 -2.12
C ARG A 78 -9.24 3.25 -2.53
N VAL A 79 -9.19 2.25 -1.66
CA VAL A 79 -8.58 0.94 -1.96
C VAL A 79 -9.31 0.29 -3.12
N SER A 80 -10.64 0.25 -3.09
CA SER A 80 -11.46 -0.33 -4.17
C SER A 80 -11.22 0.35 -5.52
N SER A 81 -11.12 1.69 -5.54
CA SER A 81 -10.82 2.47 -6.74
C SER A 81 -9.42 2.17 -7.29
N LEU A 82 -8.41 2.11 -6.41
CA LEU A 82 -7.04 1.77 -6.79
C LEU A 82 -6.92 0.34 -7.32
N THR A 83 -7.62 -0.63 -6.71
CA THR A 83 -7.64 -2.02 -7.18
C THR A 83 -8.20 -2.12 -8.59
N ARG A 84 -9.33 -1.47 -8.88
CA ARG A 84 -9.90 -1.43 -10.24
C ARG A 84 -8.95 -0.80 -11.25
N SER A 85 -8.28 0.27 -10.87
CA SER A 85 -7.30 0.95 -11.72
C SER A 85 -6.09 0.05 -12.00
N LEU A 86 -5.62 -0.70 -11.01
CA LEU A 86 -4.53 -1.66 -11.15
C LEU A 86 -4.91 -2.82 -12.07
N ASP A 87 -6.14 -3.35 -11.97
CA ASP A 87 -6.61 -4.43 -12.86
C ASP A 87 -6.70 -3.96 -14.32
N ALA A 88 -7.23 -2.75 -14.55
CA ALA A 88 -7.23 -2.13 -15.88
C ALA A 88 -5.80 -1.94 -16.42
N TYR A 89 -4.86 -1.53 -15.56
CA TYR A 89 -3.46 -1.38 -15.92
C TYR A 89 -2.80 -2.74 -16.26
N LYS A 90 -3.04 -3.78 -15.46
CA LYS A 90 -2.54 -5.14 -15.74
C LYS A 90 -3.06 -5.70 -17.06
N LEU A 91 -4.30 -5.38 -17.45
CA LEU A 91 -4.85 -5.73 -18.76
C LEU A 91 -4.10 -5.02 -19.89
N LEU A 92 -3.85 -3.71 -19.74
CA LEU A 92 -3.03 -2.92 -20.68
C LEU A 92 -1.63 -3.54 -20.86
N ARG A 93 -0.99 -3.89 -19.74
CA ARG A 93 0.33 -4.52 -19.71
C ARG A 93 0.33 -5.93 -20.35
N SER A 94 -0.70 -6.74 -20.08
CA SER A 94 -0.87 -8.05 -20.73
C SER A 94 -1.02 -7.92 -22.24
N ARG A 95 -1.72 -6.88 -22.71
CA ARG A 95 -1.84 -6.56 -24.14
C ARG A 95 -0.50 -6.18 -24.75
N PHE A 96 0.31 -5.36 -24.08
CA PHE A 96 1.66 -5.01 -24.54
C PHE A 96 2.51 -6.26 -24.86
N ILE A 97 2.61 -7.21 -23.93
CA ILE A 97 3.36 -8.47 -24.13
C ILE A 97 2.75 -9.31 -25.26
N SER A 98 1.43 -9.41 -25.31
CA SER A 98 0.71 -10.19 -26.33
C SER A 98 0.94 -9.62 -27.73
N THR A 99 0.91 -8.29 -27.87
CA THR A 99 1.22 -7.59 -29.12
C THR A 99 2.67 -7.79 -29.52
N PHE A 100 3.62 -7.70 -28.60
CA PHE A 100 5.02 -8.02 -28.87
C PHE A 100 5.19 -9.44 -29.42
N LYS A 101 4.52 -10.43 -28.81
CA LYS A 101 4.56 -11.81 -29.30
C LYS A 101 4.01 -11.96 -30.71
N ARG A 102 2.91 -11.27 -31.01
CA ARG A 102 2.28 -11.29 -32.34
C ARG A 102 3.21 -10.65 -33.39
N ASP A 103 3.66 -9.43 -33.10
CA ASP A 103 4.31 -8.56 -34.09
C ASP A 103 5.80 -8.86 -34.26
N LYS A 104 6.48 -9.27 -33.18
CA LYS A 104 7.95 -9.42 -33.16
C LYS A 104 8.43 -10.86 -33.04
N LEU A 105 7.66 -11.72 -32.36
CA LEU A 105 8.03 -13.13 -32.17
C LEU A 105 7.27 -14.09 -33.08
N ALA A 106 6.24 -13.62 -33.79
CA ALA A 106 5.36 -14.41 -34.65
C ALA A 106 4.83 -15.71 -33.99
N ASN A 107 4.59 -15.68 -32.67
CA ASN A 107 4.20 -16.86 -31.90
C ASN A 107 3.02 -16.61 -30.94
N ALA A 108 2.17 -15.63 -31.25
CA ALA A 108 0.97 -15.34 -30.48
C ALA A 108 -0.04 -16.51 -30.51
N THR A 109 -0.60 -16.82 -29.35
CA THR A 109 -1.65 -17.83 -29.16
C THR A 109 -3.04 -17.24 -29.33
N GLU A 110 -4.08 -18.09 -29.36
CA GLU A 110 -5.48 -17.61 -29.34
C GLU A 110 -5.82 -16.82 -28.07
N ALA A 111 -5.19 -17.13 -26.94
CA ALA A 111 -5.35 -16.33 -25.72
C ALA A 111 -4.77 -14.92 -25.90
N ASP A 112 -3.60 -14.80 -26.54
CA ASP A 112 -3.00 -13.50 -26.87
C ASP A 112 -3.91 -12.69 -27.80
N LYS A 113 -4.49 -13.33 -28.84
CA LYS A 113 -5.44 -12.67 -29.75
C LYS A 113 -6.67 -12.12 -29.03
N ARG A 114 -7.23 -12.87 -28.07
CA ARG A 114 -8.34 -12.40 -27.22
C ARG A 114 -7.95 -11.19 -26.38
N ILE A 115 -6.79 -11.23 -25.72
CA ILE A 115 -6.27 -10.09 -24.94
C ILE A 115 -6.12 -8.85 -25.83
N ILE A 116 -5.59 -9.01 -27.04
CA ILE A 116 -5.39 -7.90 -27.99
C ILE A 116 -6.72 -7.28 -28.43
N GLY A 117 -7.77 -8.10 -28.64
CA GLY A 117 -9.08 -7.65 -29.11
C GLY A 117 -9.98 -7.00 -28.04
N THR A 118 -9.63 -7.09 -26.75
CA THR A 118 -10.51 -6.63 -25.65
C THR A 118 -10.47 -5.11 -25.41
N GLY A 119 -9.61 -4.35 -26.12
CA GLY A 119 -9.58 -2.89 -25.97
C GLY A 119 -8.66 -2.19 -26.95
N ASN A 120 -8.68 -0.85 -26.96
CA ASN A 120 -7.91 -0.02 -27.89
C ASN A 120 -6.71 0.71 -27.24
N ALA A 121 -6.59 0.70 -25.92
CA ALA A 121 -5.52 1.40 -25.21
C ALA A 121 -4.14 0.77 -25.44
N TRP A 122 -3.11 1.60 -25.65
CA TRP A 122 -1.75 1.17 -25.97
C TRP A 122 -0.76 1.57 -24.87
N ALA A 123 0.21 0.70 -24.57
CA ALA A 123 1.35 1.05 -23.73
C ALA A 123 2.53 1.51 -24.61
N HIS A 124 3.14 2.64 -24.25
CA HIS A 124 4.22 3.26 -25.04
C HIS A 124 5.65 2.78 -24.66
N GLY A 125 5.79 1.80 -23.77
CA GLY A 125 7.08 1.28 -23.33
C GLY A 125 6.98 0.09 -22.39
N GLY A 126 8.13 -0.46 -22.00
CA GLY A 126 8.22 -1.51 -21.00
C GLY A 126 7.90 -0.99 -19.59
N ASP A 127 7.28 -1.84 -18.79
CA ASP A 127 7.20 -1.72 -17.33
C ASP A 127 7.56 -3.10 -16.74
N ALA A 128 8.86 -3.34 -16.58
CA ALA A 128 9.41 -4.64 -16.22
C ALA A 128 8.83 -5.15 -14.89
N VAL A 129 8.61 -4.25 -13.92
CA VAL A 129 8.11 -4.60 -12.59
C VAL A 129 6.67 -5.07 -12.69
N VAL A 130 5.79 -4.28 -13.32
CA VAL A 130 4.37 -4.66 -13.44
C VAL A 130 4.19 -5.85 -14.39
N ASP A 131 4.97 -5.91 -15.47
CA ASP A 131 4.93 -7.04 -16.41
C ASP A 131 5.37 -8.34 -15.75
N ALA A 132 6.34 -8.29 -14.82
CA ALA A 132 6.76 -9.46 -14.06
C ALA A 132 5.64 -9.97 -13.14
N LEU A 133 4.85 -9.06 -12.55
CA LEU A 133 3.70 -9.43 -11.71
C LEU A 133 2.62 -10.19 -12.48
N LEU A 134 2.53 -10.04 -13.80
CA LEU A 134 1.58 -10.79 -14.63
C LEU A 134 1.86 -12.30 -14.67
N TYR A 135 3.04 -12.74 -14.25
CA TYR A 135 3.44 -14.16 -14.21
C TYR A 135 3.18 -14.82 -12.86
N THR A 136 2.72 -14.04 -11.87
CA THR A 136 2.44 -14.53 -10.51
C THR A 136 1.04 -15.13 -10.39
N GLY A 137 0.86 -16.04 -9.43
CA GLY A 137 -0.44 -16.61 -9.07
C GLY A 137 -1.02 -17.65 -10.03
N THR A 138 -2.21 -18.15 -9.67
CA THR A 138 -3.00 -19.08 -10.48
C THR A 138 -3.61 -18.33 -11.65
N GLY A 139 -3.33 -18.79 -12.88
CA GLY A 139 -3.76 -18.11 -14.10
C GLY A 139 -2.81 -17.00 -14.59
N GLY A 140 -1.67 -16.80 -13.92
CA GLY A 140 -0.61 -15.94 -14.42
C GLY A 140 -0.04 -16.42 -15.76
N ARG A 141 0.59 -15.50 -16.49
CA ARG A 141 1.28 -15.77 -17.75
C ARG A 141 2.35 -16.86 -17.59
N ARG A 142 2.60 -17.62 -18.66
CA ARG A 142 3.53 -18.78 -18.70
C ARG A 142 4.52 -18.72 -19.85
N ASP A 143 4.47 -17.67 -20.66
CA ASP A 143 5.34 -17.40 -21.79
C ASP A 143 6.64 -16.71 -21.37
N PHE A 144 7.35 -17.31 -20.40
CA PHE A 144 8.58 -16.77 -19.80
C PHE A 144 9.65 -16.38 -20.83
N LYS A 145 9.77 -17.14 -21.93
CA LYS A 145 10.70 -16.81 -23.02
C LYS A 145 10.38 -15.49 -23.72
N ALA A 146 9.11 -15.11 -23.82
CA ALA A 146 8.73 -13.82 -24.40
C ALA A 146 9.09 -12.67 -23.46
N PHE A 147 8.88 -12.86 -22.15
CA PHE A 147 9.31 -11.90 -21.12
C PHE A 147 10.83 -11.72 -21.11
N GLU A 148 11.59 -12.82 -21.11
CA GLU A 148 13.04 -12.77 -21.13
C GLU A 148 13.57 -12.08 -22.40
N LYS A 149 12.94 -12.28 -23.56
CA LYS A 149 13.30 -11.52 -24.77
C LYS A 149 13.00 -10.01 -24.66
N LEU A 150 11.98 -9.62 -23.89
CA LEU A 150 11.68 -8.20 -23.65
C LEU A 150 12.66 -7.55 -22.68
N TYR A 151 13.01 -8.26 -21.61
CA TYR A 151 13.64 -7.65 -20.44
C TYR A 151 15.02 -8.21 -20.09
N GLY A 152 15.51 -9.26 -20.76
CA GLY A 152 16.80 -9.90 -20.51
C GLY A 152 16.85 -10.85 -19.31
N PHE A 153 15.80 -10.86 -18.48
CA PHE A 153 15.73 -11.64 -17.24
C PHE A 153 14.39 -12.38 -17.11
N LEU A 154 14.35 -13.38 -16.22
CA LEU A 154 13.10 -14.05 -15.85
C LEU A 154 12.23 -13.14 -14.95
N PRO A 155 10.89 -13.29 -14.97
CA PRO A 155 10.00 -12.50 -14.12
C PRO A 155 10.35 -12.54 -12.64
N GLU A 156 10.75 -13.71 -12.15
CA GLU A 156 11.13 -13.92 -10.74
C GLU A 156 12.40 -13.18 -10.35
N THR A 157 13.33 -13.02 -11.29
CA THR A 157 14.54 -12.21 -11.11
C THR A 157 14.17 -10.73 -11.04
N VAL A 158 13.36 -10.26 -12.00
CA VAL A 158 12.93 -8.85 -12.05
C VAL A 158 12.18 -8.44 -10.79
N GLN A 159 11.37 -9.32 -10.21
CA GLN A 159 10.67 -9.07 -8.94
C GLN A 159 11.60 -8.82 -7.73
N ARG A 160 12.86 -9.25 -7.80
CA ARG A 160 13.86 -9.03 -6.73
C ARG A 160 14.75 -7.80 -6.97
N ILE A 161 14.66 -7.20 -8.15
CA ILE A 161 15.42 -6.00 -8.50
C ILE A 161 14.61 -4.78 -8.08
N SER A 162 15.19 -3.98 -7.19
CA SER A 162 14.65 -2.68 -6.76
C SER A 162 15.47 -1.50 -7.27
N HIS A 163 16.64 -1.76 -7.89
CA HIS A 163 17.54 -0.75 -8.39
C HIS A 163 16.99 -0.09 -9.65
N GLN A 164 16.59 1.18 -9.52
CA GLN A 164 15.91 1.93 -10.58
C GLN A 164 16.71 2.01 -11.89
N PRO A 165 18.02 2.28 -11.90
CA PRO A 165 18.81 2.30 -13.14
C PRO A 165 18.77 0.97 -13.91
N THR A 166 18.73 -0.17 -13.21
CA THR A 166 18.58 -1.49 -13.85
C THR A 166 17.19 -1.65 -14.46
N ILE A 167 16.15 -1.20 -13.75
CA ILE A 167 14.77 -1.20 -14.24
C ILE A 167 14.63 -0.32 -15.49
N ASP A 168 15.29 0.84 -15.52
CA ASP A 168 15.25 1.76 -16.66
C ASP A 168 15.95 1.16 -17.89
N VAL A 169 17.05 0.44 -17.71
CA VAL A 169 17.72 -0.32 -18.80
C VAL A 169 16.78 -1.36 -19.40
N MET A 170 16.12 -2.16 -18.55
CA MET A 170 15.13 -3.16 -18.97
C MET A 170 13.95 -2.52 -19.71
N ASN A 171 13.39 -1.43 -19.18
CA ASN A 171 12.26 -0.73 -19.78
C ASN A 171 12.61 -0.08 -21.12
N THR A 172 13.82 0.47 -21.23
CA THR A 172 14.33 1.06 -22.47
C THR A 172 14.46 0.02 -23.57
N HIS A 173 15.09 -1.12 -23.27
CA HIS A 173 15.21 -2.22 -24.22
C HIS A 173 13.83 -2.72 -24.68
N ALA A 174 12.92 -3.00 -23.74
CA ALA A 174 11.56 -3.42 -24.03
C ALA A 174 10.79 -2.41 -24.90
N ALA A 175 10.95 -1.11 -24.62
CA ALA A 175 10.31 -0.04 -25.40
C ALA A 175 10.82 0.04 -26.85
N VAL A 176 12.08 -0.30 -27.10
CA VAL A 176 12.67 -0.33 -28.45
C VAL A 176 12.27 -1.60 -29.19
N ILE A 177 12.55 -2.78 -28.60
CA ILE A 177 12.35 -4.06 -29.27
C ILE A 177 10.87 -4.36 -29.57
N ALA A 178 9.95 -3.86 -28.74
CA ALA A 178 8.51 -4.02 -28.95
C ALA A 178 7.89 -2.99 -29.88
N SER A 179 8.62 -1.92 -30.24
CA SER A 179 8.06 -0.83 -31.02
C SER A 179 7.92 -1.18 -32.50
N ASN A 180 6.84 -0.70 -33.13
CA ASN A 180 6.70 -0.66 -34.58
C ASN A 180 7.24 0.65 -35.20
N TYR A 181 7.60 1.62 -34.36
CA TYR A 181 8.03 2.96 -34.77
C TYR A 181 9.49 3.26 -34.39
N LYS A 182 10.13 2.37 -33.66
CA LYS A 182 11.54 2.47 -33.27
C LYS A 182 12.24 1.15 -33.57
N THR A 183 13.51 1.24 -33.91
CA THR A 183 14.39 0.08 -34.00
C THR A 183 15.75 0.42 -33.40
N GLY A 184 16.33 -0.54 -32.68
CA GLY A 184 17.73 -0.49 -32.26
C GLY A 184 18.64 -1.07 -33.35
N SER A 185 19.88 -0.62 -33.39
CA SER A 185 20.95 -1.27 -34.16
C SER A 185 21.41 -2.57 -33.50
N ASP A 186 22.20 -3.38 -34.21
CA ASP A 186 22.83 -4.58 -33.63
C ASP A 186 23.69 -4.24 -32.41
N LYS A 187 24.33 -3.06 -32.40
CA LYS A 187 25.15 -2.59 -31.29
C LYS A 187 24.30 -2.28 -30.06
N PHE A 188 23.12 -1.69 -30.22
CA PHE A 188 22.17 -1.47 -29.13
C PHE A 188 21.82 -2.79 -28.44
N TYR A 189 21.43 -3.82 -29.21
CA TYR A 189 21.04 -5.12 -28.67
C TYR A 189 22.24 -5.86 -28.06
N LYS A 190 23.42 -5.76 -28.65
CA LYS A 190 24.65 -6.37 -28.12
C LYS A 190 25.04 -5.77 -26.77
N LEU A 191 25.02 -4.44 -26.63
CA LEU A 191 25.35 -3.76 -25.38
C LEU A 191 24.35 -4.07 -24.28
N PHE A 192 23.06 -4.19 -24.62
CA PHE A 192 22.05 -4.67 -23.67
C PHE A 192 22.35 -6.09 -23.19
N ALA A 193 22.63 -7.02 -24.11
CA ALA A 193 22.95 -8.41 -23.76
C ALA A 193 24.22 -8.51 -22.91
N GLU A 194 25.24 -7.70 -23.21
CA GLU A 194 26.47 -7.60 -22.42
C GLU A 194 26.19 -7.13 -20.99
N PHE A 195 25.40 -6.06 -20.81
CA PHE A 195 24.96 -5.62 -19.49
C PHE A 195 24.21 -6.73 -18.73
N VAL A 196 23.26 -7.41 -19.38
CA VAL A 196 22.48 -8.50 -18.77
C VAL A 196 23.38 -9.64 -18.30
N ASN A 197 24.38 -10.03 -19.09
CA ASN A 197 25.30 -11.11 -18.74
C ASN A 197 26.20 -10.72 -17.56
N LEU A 198 26.83 -9.56 -17.62
CA LEU A 198 27.69 -9.07 -16.53
C LEU A 198 26.91 -8.87 -15.23
N PHE A 199 25.68 -8.37 -15.31
CA PHE A 199 24.83 -8.20 -14.13
C PHE A 199 24.37 -9.55 -13.53
N LYS A 200 24.19 -10.60 -14.35
CA LYS A 200 23.94 -11.97 -13.84
C LYS A 200 25.13 -12.53 -13.07
N GLU A 201 26.34 -12.15 -13.47
CA GLU A 201 27.59 -12.66 -12.91
C GLU A 201 28.16 -11.81 -11.76
N SER A 202 27.59 -10.63 -11.49
CA SER A 202 28.13 -9.70 -10.48
C SER A 202 27.84 -10.14 -9.04
N GLY A 203 28.87 -10.08 -8.18
CA GLY A 203 28.78 -10.49 -6.78
C GLY A 203 28.39 -11.96 -6.62
N GLU A 204 27.39 -12.23 -5.78
CA GLU A 204 26.72 -13.56 -5.68
C GLU A 204 25.57 -13.71 -6.70
N GLY A 205 25.47 -12.78 -7.65
CA GLY A 205 24.43 -12.67 -8.67
C GLY A 205 23.57 -11.42 -8.47
N TYR A 206 23.46 -10.59 -9.51
CA TYR A 206 22.59 -9.39 -9.54
C TYR A 206 22.97 -8.33 -8.49
N GLU A 207 24.27 -8.06 -8.30
CA GLU A 207 24.74 -7.01 -7.40
C GLU A 207 24.25 -5.63 -7.84
N GLN A 208 23.26 -5.10 -7.13
CA GLN A 208 22.52 -3.88 -7.51
C GLN A 208 23.30 -2.58 -7.27
N GLY A 209 24.31 -2.59 -6.40
CA GLY A 209 25.12 -1.41 -6.05
C GLY A 209 26.19 -1.05 -7.09
N TYR A 210 26.09 -1.52 -8.33
CA TYR A 210 27.13 -1.34 -9.35
C TYR A 210 27.34 0.12 -9.80
N LEU A 211 26.51 1.07 -9.37
CA LEU A 211 26.72 2.50 -9.59
C LEU A 211 27.27 3.22 -8.35
N ASP A 212 27.35 2.52 -7.22
CA ASP A 212 27.85 3.04 -5.96
C ASP A 212 29.31 2.60 -5.77
N GLY A 213 30.22 3.55 -5.59
CA GLY A 213 31.63 3.26 -5.34
C GLY A 213 32.48 3.08 -6.59
N ASN A 214 33.38 2.09 -6.58
CA ASN A 214 34.37 1.92 -7.64
C ASN A 214 33.75 1.29 -8.89
N PRO A 215 34.04 1.80 -10.10
CA PRO A 215 33.54 1.21 -11.34
C PRO A 215 33.92 -0.27 -11.50
N THR A 216 32.92 -1.09 -11.79
CA THR A 216 33.01 -2.52 -12.12
C THR A 216 32.70 -2.73 -13.59
N ASP A 217 32.86 -3.95 -14.11
CA ASP A 217 32.48 -4.28 -15.49
C ASP A 217 30.98 -4.01 -15.76
N VAL A 218 30.11 -4.24 -14.77
CA VAL A 218 28.68 -3.89 -14.86
C VAL A 218 28.48 -2.37 -15.00
N THR A 219 29.25 -1.58 -14.25
CA THR A 219 29.23 -0.11 -14.34
C THR A 219 29.57 0.35 -15.76
N HIS A 220 30.62 -0.22 -16.35
CA HIS A 220 31.04 0.11 -17.71
C HIS A 220 30.01 -0.31 -18.76
N ALA A 221 29.45 -1.52 -18.64
CA ALA A 221 28.42 -2.02 -19.55
C ALA A 221 27.11 -1.22 -19.47
N TYR A 222 26.71 -0.81 -18.25
CA TYR A 222 25.59 0.10 -18.03
C TYR A 222 25.79 1.41 -18.80
N TRP A 223 26.92 2.09 -18.60
CA TRP A 223 27.19 3.35 -19.28
C TRP A 223 27.33 3.18 -20.80
N ALA A 224 27.92 2.09 -21.26
CA ALA A 224 28.01 1.78 -22.69
C ALA A 224 26.62 1.65 -23.32
N PHE A 225 25.70 0.91 -22.67
CA PHE A 225 24.31 0.81 -23.13
C PHE A 225 23.60 2.16 -23.09
N VAL A 226 23.63 2.88 -21.97
CA VAL A 226 22.93 4.16 -21.82
C VAL A 226 23.40 5.19 -22.84
N ASN A 227 24.71 5.31 -23.06
CA ASN A 227 25.28 6.28 -24.01
C ASN A 227 24.96 5.93 -25.47
N CYS A 228 24.69 4.66 -25.78
CA CYS A 228 24.38 4.25 -27.15
C CYS A 228 22.94 4.62 -27.56
N ILE A 229 22.00 4.73 -26.61
CA ILE A 229 20.56 4.90 -26.89
C ILE A 229 20.28 6.03 -27.90
N ASN A 230 20.89 7.20 -27.72
CA ASN A 230 20.61 8.38 -28.54
C ASN A 230 21.11 8.27 -29.99
N HIS A 231 22.03 7.34 -30.26
CA HIS A 231 22.70 7.20 -31.56
C HIS A 231 22.33 5.89 -32.26
N GLU A 232 21.99 4.86 -31.48
CA GLU A 232 21.73 3.51 -31.97
C GLU A 232 20.23 3.18 -32.07
N VAL A 233 19.34 4.08 -31.64
CA VAL A 233 17.88 3.94 -31.76
C VAL A 233 17.34 4.97 -32.73
N THR A 234 16.72 4.50 -33.80
CA THR A 234 16.13 5.36 -34.84
C THR A 234 14.62 5.17 -34.93
N ARG A 235 13.94 6.20 -35.45
CA ARG A 235 12.51 6.08 -35.80
C ARG A 235 12.39 5.36 -37.14
N VAL A 236 11.46 4.43 -37.21
CA VAL A 236 11.05 3.80 -38.45
C VAL A 236 9.88 4.60 -38.99
N GLU A 237 9.99 5.12 -40.21
CA GLU A 237 8.84 5.70 -40.90
C GLU A 237 7.80 4.60 -41.09
N ALA A 238 6.59 4.82 -40.57
CA ALA A 238 5.51 3.88 -40.80
C ALA A 238 5.27 3.81 -42.30
N ALA A 239 5.42 2.63 -42.91
CA ALA A 239 4.80 2.39 -44.20
C ALA A 239 3.31 2.70 -44.01
N GLU A 240 2.78 3.66 -44.78
CA GLU A 240 1.35 3.93 -44.82
C GLU A 240 0.66 2.58 -45.07
N ALA A 241 -0.06 2.10 -44.06
CA ALA A 241 -0.99 1.02 -44.27
C ALA A 241 -2.06 1.60 -45.20
N SER A 242 -1.93 1.30 -46.49
CA SER A 242 -3.04 1.41 -47.42
C SER A 242 -4.15 0.52 -46.87
N ASP A 243 -5.18 1.15 -46.32
CA ASP A 243 -6.53 0.59 -46.29
C ASP A 243 -7.03 0.36 -47.73
#